data_AF-A0A1V2RKZ0-F1
#
_entry.id   AF-A0A1V2RKZ0-F1
#
_cell.length_a   1.000
_cell.length_b   1.000
_cell.length_c   1.000
_cell.angle_alpha   90.00
_cell.angle_beta   90.00
_cell.angle_gamma   90.00
#
_symmetry.space_group_name_H-M   'P 1'
#
loop_
_entity.id
_entity.type
_entity.pdbx_description
1 polymer ?
#
loop_
_entity_poly.entity_id
_entity_poly.type
_entity_poly.pdbx_seq_one_letter_code
_entity_poly.pdbx_strand_id
1 'polypeptide(L)'
;MSAAEEGRSLGELVASATAELSGLVHDEIALAKAEIRQDAKKAVLGSTAGMVGGFLALFAVPLFSFALAFWLRNWWDIPLAVACTIVGGLYIVLALILFVLAKRKFGGVSKPERSVRSVKESAAVLSSVKPHPRPVPADKAGSST
;
A
#
# COMPACT_ATOMS: atom_id res chain seq x y z
N MET A 1 19.79 -13.69 58.20
CA MET A 1 19.57 -13.66 56.73
C MET A 1 18.19 -14.29 56.49
N SER A 2 17.10 -13.61 56.84
CA SER A 2 16.30 -12.60 56.12
C SER A 2 15.32 -13.18 55.07
N ALA A 3 14.16 -13.63 55.56
CA ALA A 3 12.81 -13.33 55.05
C ALA A 3 12.56 -13.32 53.52
N ALA A 4 12.81 -14.42 52.81
CA ALA A 4 12.52 -14.52 51.38
C ALA A 4 11.53 -15.64 50.96
N GLU A 5 10.95 -16.42 51.88
CA GLU A 5 10.22 -17.64 51.50
C GLU A 5 8.71 -17.74 51.85
N GLU A 6 8.08 -16.71 52.40
CA GLU A 6 6.63 -16.75 52.68
C GLU A 6 5.81 -16.07 51.57
N GLY A 7 5.55 -16.82 50.51
CA GLY A 7 4.34 -16.74 49.68
C GLY A 7 4.08 -15.44 48.92
N ARG A 8 4.74 -15.25 47.76
CA ARG A 8 4.20 -14.35 46.72
C ARG A 8 2.75 -14.71 46.46
N SER A 9 1.83 -13.77 46.68
CA SER A 9 0.41 -14.03 46.50
C SER A 9 0.13 -14.39 45.03
N LEU A 10 -0.85 -15.27 44.77
CA LEU A 10 -1.28 -15.60 43.40
C LEU A 10 -1.63 -14.35 42.57
N GLY A 11 -2.15 -13.31 43.21
CA GLY A 11 -2.43 -12.04 42.57
C GLY A 11 -1.17 -11.33 42.05
N GLU A 12 -0.06 -11.45 42.77
CA GLU A 12 1.22 -10.83 42.41
C GLU A 12 1.94 -11.60 41.29
N LEU A 13 1.82 -12.93 41.26
CA LEU A 13 2.28 -13.77 40.15
C LEU A 13 1.48 -13.53 38.86
N VAL A 14 0.16 -13.39 38.96
CA VAL A 14 -0.70 -13.09 37.81
C VAL A 14 -0.47 -11.66 37.32
N ALA A 15 -0.28 -10.70 38.23
CA ALA A 15 0.06 -9.32 37.87
C ALA A 15 1.41 -9.24 37.14
N SER A 16 2.45 -9.96 37.62
CA SER A 16 3.75 -9.99 36.95
C SER A 16 3.69 -10.66 35.58
N ALA A 17 2.99 -11.80 35.46
CA ALA A 17 2.84 -12.50 34.19
C ALA A 17 2.05 -11.65 33.17
N THR A 18 1.01 -10.94 33.61
CA THR A 18 0.23 -10.04 32.74
C THR A 18 1.07 -8.83 32.29
N ALA A 19 1.94 -8.32 33.17
CA ALA A 19 2.85 -7.23 32.83
C ALA A 19 3.90 -7.66 31.78
N GLU A 20 4.47 -8.87 31.91
CA GLU A 20 5.41 -9.42 30.92
C GLU A 20 4.74 -9.65 29.56
N LEU A 21 3.51 -10.19 29.55
CA LEU A 21 2.73 -10.35 28.32
C LEU A 21 2.39 -9.00 27.67
N SER A 22 2.08 -7.98 28.47
CA SER A 22 1.85 -6.61 27.98
C SER A 22 3.11 -6.03 27.34
N GLY A 23 4.29 -6.28 27.93
CA GLY A 23 5.58 -5.91 27.37
C GLY A 23 5.83 -6.57 26.02
N LEU A 24 5.62 -7.88 25.91
CA LEU A 24 5.82 -8.62 24.66
C LEU A 24 4.89 -8.12 23.54
N VAL A 25 3.63 -7.86 23.84
CA VAL A 25 2.68 -7.30 22.86
C VAL A 25 3.12 -5.91 22.40
N HIS A 26 3.64 -5.08 23.31
CA HIS A 26 4.16 -3.76 22.96
C HIS A 26 5.36 -3.86 22.01
N ASP A 27 6.26 -4.81 22.26
CA ASP A 27 7.44 -5.05 21.43
C ASP A 27 7.06 -5.58 20.04
N GLU A 28 6.10 -6.49 19.95
CA GLU A 28 5.59 -7.01 18.67
C GLU A 28 4.96 -5.89 17.83
N ILE A 29 4.19 -5.00 18.47
CA ILE A 29 3.62 -3.81 17.82
C ILE A 29 4.72 -2.84 17.39
N ALA A 30 5.74 -2.63 18.23
CA ALA A 30 6.87 -1.76 17.90
C ALA A 30 7.66 -2.30 16.70
N LEU A 31 7.86 -3.61 16.64
CA LEU A 31 8.52 -4.30 15.54
C LEU A 31 7.70 -4.22 14.25
N ALA A 32 6.42 -4.59 14.30
CA ALA A 32 5.52 -4.47 13.15
C ALA A 32 5.44 -3.04 12.62
N LYS A 33 5.43 -2.05 13.52
CA LYS A 33 5.48 -0.62 13.13
C LYS A 33 6.80 -0.24 12.49
N ALA A 34 7.92 -0.81 12.93
CA ALA A 34 9.23 -0.59 12.32
C ALA A 34 9.30 -1.20 10.90
N GLU A 35 8.78 -2.42 10.72
CA GLU A 35 8.73 -3.10 9.43
C GLU A 35 7.83 -2.35 8.44
N ILE A 36 6.62 -1.96 8.84
CA ILE A 36 5.71 -1.14 8.02
C ILE A 36 6.38 0.19 7.62
N ARG A 37 7.10 0.84 8.55
CA ARG A 37 7.83 2.07 8.23
C ARG A 37 8.98 1.83 7.26
N GLN A 38 9.69 0.72 7.40
CA GLN A 38 10.78 0.36 6.50
C GLN A 38 10.27 0.06 5.10
N ASP A 39 9.18 -0.69 5.00
CA ASP A 39 8.52 -1.01 3.72
C ASP A 39 7.91 0.22 3.08
N ALA A 40 7.27 1.10 3.87
CA ALA A 40 6.80 2.39 3.37
C ALA A 40 7.94 3.23 2.80
N LYS A 41 9.09 3.30 3.47
CA LYS A 41 10.28 4.00 2.96
C LYS A 41 10.80 3.37 1.68
N LYS A 42 10.91 2.04 1.61
CA LYS A 42 11.34 1.32 0.40
C LYS A 42 10.36 1.55 -0.75
N ALA A 43 9.06 1.48 -0.49
CA ALA A 43 8.02 1.72 -1.47
C ALA A 43 8.07 3.16 -1.99
N VAL A 44 8.24 4.15 -1.10
CA VAL A 44 8.41 5.56 -1.49
C VAL A 44 9.65 5.72 -2.37
N LEU A 45 10.82 5.26 -1.93
CA LEU A 45 12.07 5.36 -2.69
C LEU A 45 11.99 4.64 -4.05
N GLY A 46 11.42 3.44 -4.06
CA GLY A 46 11.20 2.68 -5.28
C GLY A 46 10.23 3.38 -6.24
N SER A 47 9.16 3.96 -5.71
CA SER A 47 8.17 4.70 -6.50
C SER A 47 8.72 6.01 -7.07
N THR A 48 9.51 6.76 -6.30
CA THR A 48 10.11 8.01 -6.76
C THR A 48 11.19 7.74 -7.80
N ALA A 49 12.09 6.79 -7.54
CA ALA A 49 13.10 6.38 -8.51
C ALA A 49 12.45 5.84 -9.80
N GLY A 50 11.40 5.03 -9.67
CA GLY A 50 10.63 4.52 -10.82
C GLY A 50 9.95 5.62 -11.62
N MET A 51 9.36 6.62 -10.95
CA MET A 51 8.70 7.75 -11.60
C MET A 51 9.70 8.66 -12.32
N VAL A 52 10.81 9.02 -11.67
CA VAL A 52 11.87 9.83 -12.28
C VAL A 52 12.52 9.10 -13.45
N GLY A 53 12.86 7.82 -13.27
CA GLY A 53 13.41 6.98 -14.34
C GLY A 53 12.44 6.83 -15.51
N GLY A 54 11.16 6.60 -15.23
CA GLY A 54 10.11 6.52 -16.24
C GLY A 54 9.91 7.83 -17.01
N PHE A 55 9.93 8.97 -16.31
CA PHE A 55 9.86 10.28 -16.93
C PHE A 55 11.07 10.56 -17.83
N LEU A 56 12.28 10.25 -17.35
CA LEU A 56 13.51 10.45 -18.12
C LEU A 56 13.54 9.53 -19.36
N ALA A 57 13.10 8.29 -19.22
CA ALA A 57 12.95 7.37 -20.35
C ALA A 57 11.93 7.88 -21.38
N LEU A 58 10.77 8.37 -20.93
CA LEU A 58 9.76 8.97 -21.79
C LEU A 58 10.31 10.20 -22.53
N PHE A 59 11.07 11.06 -21.84
CA PHE A 59 11.70 12.23 -22.42
C PHE A 59 12.80 11.85 -23.43
N ALA A 60 13.50 10.73 -23.23
CA ALA A 60 14.51 10.24 -24.14
C ALA A 60 13.93 9.68 -25.46
N VAL A 61 12.67 9.21 -25.48
CA VAL A 61 12.03 8.63 -26.67
C VAL A 61 12.15 9.55 -27.91
N PRO A 62 11.70 10.82 -27.91
CA PRO A 62 11.82 11.68 -29.09
C PRO A 62 13.27 11.91 -29.53
N LEU A 63 14.21 12.08 -28.57
CA LEU A 63 15.64 12.24 -28.87
C LEU A 63 16.20 11.02 -29.60
N PHE A 64 15.94 9.82 -29.08
CA PHE A 64 16.33 8.57 -29.74
C PHE A 64 15.57 8.32 -31.05
N SER A 65 14.33 8.79 -31.17
CA SER A 65 13.55 8.68 -32.41
C SER A 65 14.23 9.43 -33.56
N PHE A 66 14.64 10.68 -33.32
CA PHE A 66 15.38 11.46 -34.30
C PHE A 66 16.74 10.84 -34.59
N ALA A 67 17.49 10.44 -33.57
CA ALA A 67 18.78 9.78 -33.75
C ALA A 67 18.67 8.53 -34.63
N LEU A 68 17.66 7.68 -34.39
CA LEU A 68 17.42 6.46 -35.16
C LEU A 68 16.97 6.78 -36.59
N ALA A 69 16.11 7.78 -36.78
CA ALA A 69 15.68 8.21 -38.12
C ALA A 69 16.86 8.76 -38.95
N PHE A 70 17.73 9.58 -38.35
CA PHE A 70 18.95 10.07 -39.00
C PHE A 70 19.94 8.95 -39.29
N TRP A 71 20.09 7.99 -38.37
CA TRP A 71 20.94 6.83 -38.57
C TRP A 71 20.45 5.96 -39.74
N LEU A 72 19.15 5.65 -39.80
CA LEU A 72 18.53 4.93 -40.93
C LEU A 72 18.72 5.67 -42.25
N ARG A 73 18.48 6.99 -42.24
CA ARG A 73 18.68 7.84 -43.43
C ARG A 73 20.12 7.77 -43.93
N ASN A 74 21.11 7.89 -43.05
CA ASN A 74 22.52 7.94 -43.46
C ASN A 74 23.08 6.56 -43.84
N TRP A 75 22.58 5.48 -43.22
CA TRP A 75 23.07 4.13 -43.49
C TRP A 75 22.44 3.51 -44.74
N TRP A 76 21.16 3.79 -45.01
CA TRP A 76 20.41 3.22 -46.12
C TRP A 76 20.10 4.22 -47.25
N ASP A 77 20.54 5.48 -47.12
CA ASP A 77 20.31 6.58 -48.08
C ASP A 77 18.83 6.81 -48.44
N ILE A 78 17.94 6.58 -47.46
CA ILE A 78 16.49 6.71 -47.65
C ILE A 78 15.96 8.11 -47.29
N PRO A 79 14.84 8.56 -47.90
CA PRO A 79 14.21 9.82 -47.53
C PRO A 79 13.83 9.86 -46.05
N LEU A 80 13.95 11.04 -45.42
CA LEU A 80 13.66 11.22 -43.99
C LEU A 80 12.23 10.78 -43.63
N ALA A 81 11.25 11.02 -44.51
CA ALA A 81 9.87 10.58 -44.30
C ALA A 81 9.74 9.05 -44.19
N VAL A 82 10.49 8.30 -44.99
CA VAL A 82 10.50 6.83 -44.95
C VAL A 82 11.19 6.34 -43.67
N ALA A 83 12.31 6.96 -43.29
CA ALA A 83 12.99 6.64 -42.03
C ALA A 83 12.08 6.90 -40.80
N CYS A 84 11.40 8.05 -40.75
CA CYS A 84 10.48 8.38 -39.67
C CYS A 84 9.28 7.44 -39.60
N THR A 85 8.73 7.00 -40.74
CA THR A 85 7.62 6.04 -40.76
C THR A 85 8.03 4.66 -40.30
N ILE A 86 9.25 4.19 -40.61
CA ILE A 86 9.80 2.94 -40.08
C ILE A 86 9.94 3.01 -38.56
N VAL A 87 10.53 4.10 -38.03
CA VAL A 87 10.69 4.30 -36.58
C VAL A 87 9.33 4.40 -35.88
N GLY A 88 8.37 5.12 -36.46
CA GLY A 88 7.00 5.19 -35.95
C GLY A 88 6.30 3.83 -35.95
N GLY A 89 6.45 3.05 -37.03
CA GLY A 89 5.94 1.68 -37.12
C GLY A 89 6.54 0.76 -36.06
N LEU A 90 7.84 0.88 -35.77
CA LEU A 90 8.50 0.16 -34.68
C LEU A 90 7.86 0.46 -33.32
N TYR A 91 7.55 1.72 -33.02
CA TYR A 91 6.88 2.07 -31.77
C TYR A 91 5.44 1.56 -31.70
N ILE A 92 4.71 1.52 -32.81
CA ILE A 92 3.37 0.91 -32.84
C ILE A 92 3.45 -0.59 -32.51
N VAL A 93 4.38 -1.31 -33.13
CA VAL A 93 4.59 -2.75 -32.84
C VAL A 93 4.96 -2.95 -31.37
N LEU A 94 5.88 -2.14 -30.84
CA LEU A 94 6.27 -2.20 -29.43
C LEU A 94 5.09 -1.91 -28.50
N ALA A 95 4.27 -0.90 -28.82
CA ALA A 95 3.08 -0.55 -28.05
C ALA A 95 2.05 -1.68 -28.04
N LEU A 96 1.83 -2.36 -29.17
CA LEU A 96 0.93 -3.52 -29.25
C LEU A 96 1.43 -4.68 -28.38
N ILE A 97 2.73 -4.98 -28.42
CA ILE A 97 3.34 -6.04 -27.57
C ILE A 97 3.14 -5.70 -26.10
N LEU A 98 3.49 -4.47 -25.69
CA LEU A 98 3.34 -4.02 -24.30
C LEU A 98 1.89 -4.03 -23.85
N PHE A 99 0.96 -3.61 -24.71
CA PHE A 99 -0.48 -3.66 -24.43
C PHE A 99 -0.96 -5.08 -24.20
N VAL A 100 -0.54 -6.04 -25.03
CA VAL A 100 -0.88 -7.46 -24.84
C VAL A 100 -0.27 -8.01 -23.54
N LEU A 101 1.00 -7.71 -23.24
CA LEU A 101 1.64 -8.13 -21.99
C LEU A 101 0.94 -7.53 -20.76
N ALA A 102 0.58 -6.25 -20.82
CA ALA A 102 -0.20 -5.59 -19.78
C ALA A 102 -1.56 -6.29 -19.61
N LYS A 103 -2.30 -6.53 -20.71
CA LYS A 103 -3.58 -7.25 -20.64
C LYS A 103 -3.44 -8.65 -20.07
N ARG A 104 -2.35 -9.37 -20.35
CA ARG A 104 -2.10 -10.70 -19.77
C ARG A 104 -1.78 -10.63 -18.28
N LYS A 105 -0.98 -9.64 -17.86
CA LYS A 105 -0.57 -9.47 -16.46
C LYS A 105 -1.68 -8.92 -15.58
N PHE A 106 -2.50 -8.00 -16.10
CA PHE A 106 -3.62 -7.38 -15.38
C PHE A 106 -4.96 -8.08 -15.61
N GLY A 107 -5.10 -8.88 -16.67
CA GLY A 107 -6.35 -9.60 -16.99
C GLY A 107 -6.71 -10.72 -16.03
N GLY A 108 -5.76 -11.19 -15.21
CA GLY A 108 -6.01 -12.15 -14.13
C GLY A 108 -6.24 -11.51 -12.76
N VAL A 109 -6.11 -10.18 -12.64
CA VAL A 109 -6.38 -9.47 -11.39
C VAL A 109 -7.89 -9.20 -11.34
N SER A 110 -8.68 -10.20 -10.96
CA SER A 110 -10.06 -9.97 -10.55
C SER A 110 -10.05 -8.89 -9.48
N LYS A 111 -10.97 -7.92 -9.57
CA LYS A 111 -11.23 -6.98 -8.46
C LYS A 111 -11.33 -7.81 -7.18
N PRO A 112 -10.80 -7.35 -6.03
CA PRO A 112 -10.87 -8.11 -4.78
C PRO A 112 -12.33 -8.13 -4.28
N GLU A 113 -13.18 -8.91 -4.94
CA GLU A 113 -14.63 -8.93 -4.75
C GLU A 113 -14.96 -9.37 -3.33
N ARG A 114 -14.21 -10.34 -2.78
CA ARG A 114 -14.35 -10.77 -1.39
C ARG A 114 -14.03 -9.65 -0.39
N SER A 115 -12.94 -8.90 -0.60
CA SER A 115 -12.55 -7.80 0.28
C SER A 115 -13.51 -6.62 0.18
N VAL A 116 -13.98 -6.31 -1.04
CA VAL A 116 -15.00 -5.28 -1.25
C VAL A 116 -16.34 -5.70 -0.62
N ARG A 117 -16.70 -6.98 -0.67
CA ARG A 117 -17.93 -7.51 -0.07
C ARG A 117 -17.85 -7.53 1.46
N SER A 118 -16.72 -7.95 2.06
CA SER A 118 -16.57 -7.95 3.52
C SER A 118 -16.56 -6.54 4.12
N VAL A 119 -16.01 -5.56 3.41
CA VAL A 119 -16.07 -4.14 3.82
C VAL A 119 -17.51 -3.62 3.72
N LYS A 120 -18.26 -3.99 2.67
CA LYS A 120 -19.68 -3.63 2.53
C LYS A 120 -20.56 -4.28 3.60
N GLU A 121 -20.33 -5.54 3.93
CA GLU A 121 -21.05 -6.25 5.00
C GLU A 121 -20.73 -5.65 6.36
N SER A 122 -19.46 -5.38 6.66
CA SER A 122 -19.05 -4.69 7.90
C SER A 122 -19.69 -3.30 8.02
N ALA A 123 -19.70 -2.52 6.94
CA ALA A 123 -20.34 -1.21 6.91
C ALA A 123 -21.87 -1.31 7.08
N ALA A 124 -22.51 -2.31 6.48
CA ALA A 124 -23.94 -2.55 6.63
C ALA A 124 -24.30 -2.89 8.08
N VAL A 125 -23.54 -3.79 8.73
CA VAL A 125 -23.74 -4.14 10.15
C VAL A 125 -23.54 -2.91 11.05
N LEU A 126 -22.47 -2.13 10.84
CA LEU A 126 -22.21 -0.91 11.60
C LEU A 126 -23.29 0.17 11.42
N SER A 127 -23.84 0.31 10.22
CA SER A 127 -24.93 1.26 9.93
C SER A 127 -26.27 0.85 10.53
N SER A 128 -26.48 -0.45 10.77
CA SER A 128 -27.70 -0.97 11.39
C SER A 128 -27.78 -0.72 12.90
N VAL A 129 -26.64 -0.42 13.53
CA VAL A 129 -26.59 -0.08 14.96
C VAL A 129 -26.93 1.41 15.13
N LYS A 130 -28.21 1.70 15.34
CA LYS A 130 -28.66 3.04 15.76
C LYS A 130 -28.03 3.36 17.12
N PRO A 131 -27.27 4.47 17.28
CA PRO A 131 -26.69 4.85 18.56
C PRO A 131 -27.80 4.97 19.60
N HIS A 132 -27.81 4.10 20.62
CA HIS A 132 -28.73 4.21 21.74
C HIS A 132 -28.25 5.34 22.64
N PRO A 133 -29.00 6.45 22.76
CA PRO A 133 -28.72 7.45 23.77
C PRO A 133 -29.02 6.79 25.12
N ARG A 134 -27.99 6.58 25.94
CA ARG A 134 -28.19 6.08 27.30
C ARG A 134 -29.02 7.16 28.04
N PRO A 135 -30.22 6.86 28.57
CA PRO A 135 -30.94 7.80 29.40
C PRO A 135 -30.08 8.03 30.65
N VAL A 136 -29.59 9.25 30.83
CA VAL A 136 -28.96 9.65 32.10
C VAL A 136 -30.09 9.69 33.12
N PRO A 137 -30.04 8.89 34.21
CA PRO A 137 -31.05 8.97 35.25
C PRO A 137 -31.07 10.39 35.81
N ALA A 138 -32.22 11.05 35.71
CA ALA A 138 -32.47 12.30 36.42
C ALA A 138 -32.45 11.96 37.91
N ASP A 139 -31.31 12.22 38.55
CA ASP A 139 -31.20 12.15 40.00
C ASP A 139 -32.22 13.11 40.61
N LYS A 140 -32.99 12.57 41.56
CA LYS A 140 -34.05 13.27 42.27
C LYS A 140 -33.40 14.23 43.26
N ALA A 141 -32.98 15.40 42.79
CA ALA A 141 -32.71 16.53 43.65
C ALA A 141 -34.06 17.15 44.11
N GLY A 142 -34.56 16.64 45.25
CA GLY A 142 -35.20 17.40 46.31
C GLY A 142 -36.43 18.24 45.99
N SER A 143 -37.60 17.66 46.24
CA SER A 143 -38.80 18.41 46.65
C SER A 143 -39.20 18.00 48.06
N SER A 144 -38.99 18.85 49.05
CA SER A 144 -39.80 18.92 50.27
C SER A 144 -39.48 20.19 51.03
N THR A 145 -40.51 21.04 51.19
CA THR A 145 -40.82 21.94 52.32
C THR A 145 -39.76 22.91 52.82
#